data_AF-A0A7J7C4D8-F1
#
_entry.id   AF-A0A7J7C4D8-F1
#
_cell.length_a   1.000
_cell.length_b   1.000
_cell.length_c   1.000
_cell.angle_alpha   90.00
_cell.angle_beta   90.00
_cell.angle_gamma   90.00
#
_symmetry.space_group_name_H-M   'P 1'
#
loop_
_entity.id
_entity.type
_entity.pdbx_description
1 polymer ?
#
loop_
_entity_poly.entity_id
_entity_poly.type
_entity_poly.pdbx_seq_one_letter_code
_entity_poly.pdbx_strand_id
1 'polypeptide(L)'
;MATKVYIVYYSMYGHVAKLAEEIKKGTASVEGVEATIWQVPETLTGEVLEKMGAAPKGDAPIITPDDLAEADGLIFGFPTRFGMMCAQFKAFMDATGGLWKSQTLAGKPAGIFYSTGSQGGGQETTPLTAITQLVHHGMVFVPVGYTFGAGMFEMEKVKGGSPYGAGTYAGDGTRQPSALELELAFHQGKYFAGIAKKLKGTA
;
A
#
# COMPACT_ATOMS: atom_id res chain seq x y z
N MET A 1 -5.69 -15.37 18.87
CA MET A 1 -6.00 -13.95 18.60
C MET A 1 -6.08 -13.75 17.08
N ALA A 2 -7.02 -12.93 16.59
CA ALA A 2 -7.13 -12.62 15.17
C ALA A 2 -5.84 -11.98 14.64
N THR A 3 -5.49 -12.22 13.38
CA THR A 3 -4.32 -11.65 12.71
C THR A 3 -4.62 -10.21 12.33
N LYS A 4 -3.85 -9.24 12.82
CA LYS A 4 -4.04 -7.82 12.53
C LYS A 4 -3.26 -7.44 11.28
N VAL A 5 -3.94 -6.99 10.24
CA VAL A 5 -3.31 -6.44 9.03
C VAL A 5 -3.63 -4.96 8.92
N TYR A 6 -2.59 -4.14 8.84
CA TYR A 6 -2.71 -2.70 8.68
C TYR A 6 -2.45 -2.31 7.24
N ILE A 7 -3.40 -1.59 6.64
CA ILE A 7 -3.28 -0.97 5.33
C ILE A 7 -2.94 0.50 5.57
N VAL A 8 -1.65 0.84 5.46
CA VAL A 8 -1.13 2.18 5.76
C VAL A 8 -0.86 2.92 4.46
N TYR A 9 -1.49 4.07 4.24
CA TYR A 9 -1.38 4.75 2.96
C TYR A 9 -1.24 6.28 3.04
N TYR A 10 -0.72 6.87 1.97
CA TYR A 10 -0.88 8.29 1.64
C TYR A 10 -1.71 8.44 0.36
N SER A 11 -2.62 9.41 0.31
CA SER A 11 -3.38 9.73 -0.91
C SER A 11 -3.70 11.21 -0.98
N MET A 12 -3.22 11.89 -2.02
CA MET A 12 -3.51 13.31 -2.25
C MET A 12 -4.83 13.53 -3.00
N TYR A 13 -5.14 12.68 -3.99
CA TYR A 13 -6.29 12.83 -4.88
C TYR A 13 -7.27 11.63 -4.81
N GLY A 14 -7.22 10.83 -3.74
CA GLY A 14 -8.17 9.73 -3.50
C GLY A 14 -7.90 8.40 -4.22
N HIS A 15 -7.06 8.34 -5.27
CA HIS A 15 -6.80 7.10 -6.03
C HIS A 15 -6.24 5.95 -5.16
N VAL A 16 -5.26 6.25 -4.31
CA VAL A 16 -4.66 5.25 -3.41
C VAL A 16 -5.64 4.87 -2.31
N ALA A 17 -6.42 5.83 -1.79
CA ALA A 17 -7.47 5.54 -0.81
C ALA A 17 -8.51 4.54 -1.36
N LYS A 18 -8.91 4.69 -2.63
CA LYS A 18 -9.82 3.73 -3.29
C LYS A 18 -9.23 2.33 -3.39
N LEU A 19 -7.95 2.20 -3.73
CA LEU A 19 -7.26 0.90 -3.70
C LEU A 19 -7.16 0.35 -2.27
N ALA A 20 -6.90 1.19 -1.28
CA ALA A 20 -6.78 0.79 0.13
C ALA A 20 -8.09 0.19 0.66
N GLU A 21 -9.24 0.79 0.33
CA GLU A 21 -10.55 0.24 0.68
C GLU A 21 -10.78 -1.14 0.06
N GLU A 22 -10.38 -1.34 -1.19
CA GLU A 22 -10.55 -2.62 -1.86
C GLU A 22 -9.60 -3.69 -1.32
N ILE A 23 -8.35 -3.32 -1.01
CA ILE A 23 -7.39 -4.19 -0.31
C ILE A 23 -7.93 -4.56 1.08
N LYS A 24 -8.54 -3.63 1.82
CA LYS A 24 -9.16 -3.92 3.11
C LYS A 24 -10.28 -4.95 2.97
N LYS A 25 -11.15 -4.83 1.97
CA LYS A 25 -12.20 -5.83 1.70
C LYS A 25 -11.60 -7.21 1.42
N GLY A 26 -10.57 -7.28 0.57
CA GLY A 26 -9.85 -8.52 0.28
C GLY A 26 -9.24 -9.13 1.53
N THR A 27 -8.57 -8.31 2.34
CA THR A 27 -7.91 -8.72 3.59
C THR A 27 -8.92 -9.26 4.61
N ALA A 28 -10.01 -8.54 4.84
CA ALA A 28 -11.08 -8.92 5.77
C ALA A 28 -11.92 -10.11 5.30
N SER A 29 -11.79 -10.53 4.02
CA SER A 29 -12.46 -11.73 3.51
C SER A 29 -11.84 -13.05 4.04
N VAL A 30 -10.66 -12.97 4.66
CA VAL A 30 -9.98 -14.14 5.24
C VAL A 30 -10.38 -14.30 6.71
N GLU A 31 -10.97 -15.45 7.04
CA GLU A 31 -11.41 -15.75 8.40
C GLU A 31 -10.28 -15.61 9.42
N GLY A 32 -10.54 -14.94 10.54
CA GLY A 32 -9.56 -14.73 11.60
C GLY A 32 -8.50 -13.68 11.27
N VAL A 33 -8.74 -12.83 10.28
CA VAL A 33 -7.91 -11.65 9.94
C VAL A 33 -8.74 -10.38 10.11
N GLU A 34 -8.20 -9.41 10.84
CA GLU A 34 -8.77 -8.07 11.01
C GLU A 34 -7.98 -7.06 10.17
N ALA A 35 -8.68 -6.25 9.39
CA ALA A 35 -8.07 -5.28 8.48
C ALA A 35 -8.39 -3.85 8.92
N THR A 36 -7.35 -3.06 9.22
CA THR A 36 -7.49 -1.65 9.61
C THR A 36 -6.78 -0.74 8.60
N ILE A 37 -7.47 0.32 8.18
CA ILE A 37 -6.89 1.33 7.28
C ILE A 37 -6.36 2.49 8.13
N TRP A 38 -5.19 2.97 7.74
CA TRP A 38 -4.47 4.06 8.37
C TRP A 38 -3.93 5.05 7.33
N GLN A 39 -3.98 6.33 7.65
CA GLN A 39 -3.37 7.39 6.85
C GLN A 39 -2.04 7.81 7.46
N VAL A 40 -1.01 8.02 6.65
CA VAL A 40 0.21 8.69 7.13
C VAL A 40 -0.01 10.21 7.24
N PRO A 41 0.73 10.91 8.13
CA PRO A 41 0.62 12.36 8.27
C PRO A 41 0.89 13.11 6.97
N GLU A 42 0.18 14.23 6.77
CA GLU A 42 0.46 15.16 5.69
C GLU A 42 1.64 16.07 6.06
N THR A 43 2.44 16.45 5.05
CA THR A 43 3.61 17.33 5.19
C THR A 43 3.41 18.70 4.56
N LEU A 44 2.48 18.81 3.60
CA LEU A 44 2.15 20.07 2.95
C LEU A 44 1.19 20.91 3.80
N THR A 45 1.33 22.22 3.71
CA THR A 45 0.42 23.15 4.38
C THR A 45 -0.97 23.13 3.72
N GLY A 46 -2.00 23.53 4.46
CA GLY A 46 -3.38 23.63 3.94
C GLY A 46 -3.47 24.50 2.68
N GLU A 47 -2.77 25.62 2.66
CA GLU A 47 -2.72 26.54 1.51
C GLU A 47 -2.15 25.87 0.24
N VAL A 48 -1.07 25.08 0.39
CA VAL A 48 -0.48 24.36 -0.74
C VAL A 48 -1.44 23.28 -1.24
N LEU A 49 -2.09 22.54 -0.34
CA LEU A 49 -3.06 21.50 -0.70
C LEU A 49 -4.27 22.08 -1.45
N GLU A 50 -4.78 23.23 -1.00
CA GLU A 50 -5.87 23.93 -1.67
C GLU A 50 -5.48 24.35 -3.09
N LYS A 51 -4.30 24.97 -3.26
CA LYS A 51 -3.79 25.36 -4.59
C LYS A 51 -3.55 24.17 -5.52
N MET A 52 -3.20 23.01 -4.95
CA MET A 52 -3.00 21.77 -5.71
C MET A 52 -4.32 21.06 -6.04
N GLY A 53 -5.46 21.50 -5.50
CA GLY A 53 -6.74 20.81 -5.69
C GLY A 53 -6.76 19.44 -5.01
N ALA A 54 -6.10 19.31 -3.86
CA ALA A 54 -6.11 18.05 -3.10
C ALA A 54 -7.54 17.66 -2.72
N ALA A 55 -7.83 16.36 -2.76
CA ALA A 55 -9.13 15.85 -2.33
C ALA A 55 -9.30 16.05 -0.81
N PRO A 56 -10.55 16.15 -0.31
CA PRO A 56 -10.80 16.11 1.13
C PRO A 56 -10.17 14.86 1.76
N LYS A 57 -9.61 15.01 2.95
CA LYS A 57 -9.09 13.85 3.71
C LYS A 57 -10.25 12.92 4.06
N GLY A 58 -10.02 11.62 3.95
CA GLY A 58 -10.98 10.61 4.41
C GLY A 58 -10.97 10.46 5.93
N ASP A 59 -11.92 9.69 6.45
CA ASP A 59 -12.14 9.50 7.90
C ASP A 59 -11.16 8.53 8.56
N ALA A 60 -10.28 7.87 7.78
CA ALA A 60 -9.33 6.91 8.33
C ALA A 60 -8.36 7.60 9.31
N PRO A 61 -8.06 6.99 10.46
CA PRO A 61 -7.20 7.59 11.47
C PRO A 61 -5.76 7.78 10.96
N ILE A 62 -5.08 8.77 11.53
CA ILE A 62 -3.66 9.02 11.27
C ILE A 62 -2.83 8.08 12.14
N ILE A 63 -1.89 7.36 11.53
CA ILE A 63 -1.00 6.43 12.23
C ILE A 63 0.32 7.12 12.64
N THR A 64 0.87 6.69 13.76
CA THR A 64 2.23 7.02 14.20
C THR A 64 3.20 5.87 13.91
N PRO A 65 4.51 6.12 13.82
CA PRO A 65 5.48 5.04 13.58
C PRO A 65 5.34 3.87 14.56
N ASP A 66 5.15 4.14 15.85
CA ASP A 66 5.10 3.11 16.90
C ASP A 66 3.90 2.15 16.74
N ASP A 67 2.78 2.64 16.19
CA ASP A 67 1.59 1.81 15.93
C ASP A 67 1.87 0.67 14.94
N LEU A 68 2.92 0.77 14.11
CA LEU A 68 3.30 -0.31 13.17
C LEU A 68 3.64 -1.62 13.90
N ALA A 69 4.09 -1.55 15.16
CA ALA A 69 4.44 -2.71 15.96
C ALA A 69 3.24 -3.63 16.25
N GLU A 70 2.04 -3.05 16.31
CA GLU A 70 0.79 -3.75 16.66
C GLU A 70 0.24 -4.63 15.53
N ALA A 71 0.72 -4.42 14.29
CA ALA A 71 0.29 -5.20 13.14
C ALA A 71 1.05 -6.54 13.06
N ASP A 72 0.34 -7.60 12.70
CA ASP A 72 0.96 -8.87 12.28
C ASP A 72 1.38 -8.83 10.80
N GLY A 73 0.78 -7.95 10.00
CA GLY A 73 1.14 -7.73 8.60
C GLY A 73 0.82 -6.31 8.15
N LEU A 74 1.64 -5.78 7.24
CA LEU A 74 1.58 -4.39 6.80
C LEU A 74 1.44 -4.31 5.28
N ILE A 75 0.52 -3.49 4.78
CA ILE A 75 0.39 -3.22 3.34
C ILE A 75 0.49 -1.71 3.13
N PHE A 76 1.50 -1.27 2.40
CA PHE A 76 1.86 0.14 2.25
C PHE A 76 1.42 0.71 0.90
N GLY A 77 0.70 1.84 0.94
CA GLY A 77 0.08 2.47 -0.23
C GLY A 77 0.53 3.90 -0.46
N PHE A 78 0.99 4.24 -1.67
CA PHE A 78 1.36 5.63 -1.96
C PHE A 78 1.33 5.97 -3.46
N PRO A 79 1.05 7.23 -3.83
CA PRO A 79 1.20 7.67 -5.21
C PRO A 79 2.69 7.77 -5.54
N THR A 80 3.04 7.45 -6.79
CA THR A 80 4.41 7.66 -7.27
C THR A 80 4.76 9.14 -7.27
N ARG A 81 6.01 9.43 -6.97
CA ARG A 81 6.70 10.69 -7.30
C ARG A 81 7.98 10.31 -8.02
N PHE A 82 7.93 10.42 -9.35
CA PHE A 82 9.07 10.12 -10.23
C PHE A 82 9.68 8.72 -10.05
N GLY A 83 8.84 7.69 -9.88
CA GLY A 83 9.31 6.31 -9.70
C GLY A 83 9.74 5.96 -8.28
N MET A 84 9.41 6.80 -7.29
CA MET A 84 9.65 6.58 -5.87
C MET A 84 8.38 6.82 -5.05
N MET A 85 8.40 6.44 -3.78
CA MET A 85 7.36 6.84 -2.84
C MET A 85 7.30 8.36 -2.66
N CYS A 86 6.11 8.90 -2.37
CA CYS A 86 5.94 10.31 -2.08
C CYS A 86 6.65 10.76 -0.79
N ALA A 87 6.93 12.06 -0.68
CA ALA A 87 7.67 12.64 0.44
C ALA A 87 6.98 12.41 1.79
N GLN A 88 5.65 12.47 1.85
CA GLN A 88 4.85 12.19 3.05
C GLN A 88 5.13 10.78 3.58
N PHE A 89 5.10 9.81 2.68
CA PHE A 89 5.34 8.42 3.04
C PHE A 89 6.80 8.18 3.41
N LYS A 90 7.74 8.81 2.69
CA LYS A 90 9.16 8.72 3.00
C LYS A 90 9.48 9.32 4.38
N ALA A 91 8.90 10.47 4.72
CA ALA A 91 9.06 11.10 6.02
C ALA A 91 8.50 10.22 7.16
N PHE A 92 7.36 9.57 6.93
CA PHE A 92 6.81 8.58 7.86
C PHE A 92 7.79 7.41 8.08
N MET A 93 8.34 6.83 7.00
CA MET A 93 9.35 5.78 7.10
C MET A 93 10.64 6.27 7.77
N ASP A 94 11.08 7.51 7.54
CA ASP A 94 12.27 8.08 8.18
C ASP A 94 12.11 8.25 9.70
N ALA A 95 10.88 8.40 10.18
CA ALA A 95 10.56 8.43 11.60
C ALA A 95 10.57 7.05 12.28
N THR A 96 10.80 5.96 11.54
CA THR A 96 10.80 4.58 12.09
C THR A 96 12.17 4.11 12.59
N GLY A 97 13.16 5.02 12.74
CA GLY A 97 14.52 4.66 13.17
C GLY A 97 14.61 3.92 14.51
N GLY A 98 13.67 4.19 15.44
CA GLY A 98 13.54 3.45 16.69
C GLY A 98 13.17 1.98 16.47
N LEU A 99 12.10 1.74 15.70
CA LEU A 99 11.62 0.41 15.33
C LEU A 99 12.67 -0.39 14.53
N TRP A 100 13.39 0.30 13.66
CA TRP A 100 14.51 -0.29 12.92
C TRP A 100 15.60 -0.76 13.90
N LYS A 101 16.03 0.10 14.81
CA LYS A 101 17.10 -0.23 15.76
C LYS A 101 16.73 -1.40 16.66
N SER A 102 15.47 -1.50 17.09
CA SER A 102 14.95 -2.61 17.90
C SER A 102 14.54 -3.84 17.10
N GLN A 103 14.60 -3.78 15.76
CA GLN A 103 14.15 -4.82 14.85
C GLN A 103 12.67 -5.22 15.08
N THR A 104 11.83 -4.29 15.54
CA THR A 104 10.44 -4.56 15.92
C THR A 104 9.57 -5.00 14.74
N LEU A 105 9.92 -4.59 13.51
CA LEU A 105 9.20 -4.97 12.30
C LEU A 105 9.78 -6.22 11.62
N ALA A 106 10.88 -6.78 12.12
CA ALA A 106 11.52 -7.93 11.51
C ALA A 106 10.58 -9.14 11.48
N GLY A 107 10.62 -9.90 10.37
CA GLY A 107 9.78 -11.07 10.15
C GLY A 107 8.32 -10.76 9.80
N LYS A 108 7.82 -9.54 10.04
CA LYS A 108 6.45 -9.18 9.67
C LYS A 108 6.31 -9.13 8.14
N PRO A 109 5.27 -9.74 7.55
CA PRO A 109 4.99 -9.61 6.13
C PRO A 109 4.63 -8.18 5.74
N ALA A 110 5.09 -7.78 4.56
CA ALA A 110 4.92 -6.45 3.99
C ALA A 110 4.49 -6.50 2.52
N GLY A 111 3.39 -5.83 2.16
CA GLY A 111 2.93 -5.66 0.78
C GLY A 111 3.01 -4.20 0.34
N ILE A 112 2.98 -3.94 -0.97
CA ILE A 112 3.01 -2.58 -1.53
C ILE A 112 1.89 -2.42 -2.58
N PHE A 113 1.24 -1.26 -2.62
CA PHE A 113 0.32 -0.84 -3.68
C PHE A 113 0.49 0.66 -3.98
N TYR A 114 0.08 1.10 -5.18
CA TYR A 114 0.47 2.44 -5.63
C TYR A 114 -0.43 3.00 -6.74
N SER A 115 -0.25 4.29 -7.02
CA SER A 115 -0.90 4.98 -8.15
C SER A 115 0.13 5.75 -8.97
N THR A 116 0.03 5.69 -10.31
CA THR A 116 0.89 6.47 -11.22
C THR A 116 0.09 7.32 -12.18
N GLY A 117 0.69 8.36 -12.75
CA GLY A 117 0.04 9.16 -13.79
C GLY A 117 -0.07 8.42 -15.12
N SER A 118 1.02 7.78 -15.56
CA SER A 118 1.13 7.14 -16.89
C SER A 118 1.56 5.67 -16.81
N GLN A 119 1.44 4.96 -17.94
CA GLN A 119 1.73 3.52 -18.08
C GLN A 119 3.18 3.16 -17.70
N GLY A 120 4.16 3.87 -18.25
CA GLY A 120 5.59 3.68 -17.91
C GLY A 120 6.09 4.51 -16.73
N GLY A 121 5.24 5.35 -16.14
CA GLY A 121 5.62 6.38 -15.15
C GLY A 121 5.85 5.84 -13.74
N GLY A 122 6.57 4.72 -13.61
CA GLY A 122 6.97 4.14 -12.34
C GLY A 122 6.03 3.09 -11.75
N GLN A 123 5.24 2.39 -12.58
CA GLN A 123 4.42 1.25 -12.13
C GLN A 123 5.26 0.12 -11.53
N GLU A 124 6.53 0.00 -11.89
CA GLU A 124 7.42 -1.03 -11.33
C GLU A 124 8.53 -0.43 -10.49
N THR A 125 9.06 0.75 -10.85
CA THR A 125 10.15 1.37 -10.09
C THR A 125 9.69 1.89 -8.73
N THR A 126 8.44 2.34 -8.59
CA THR A 126 7.88 2.82 -7.31
C THR A 126 7.89 1.73 -6.23
N PRO A 127 7.34 0.52 -6.46
CA PRO A 127 7.48 -0.56 -5.50
C PRO A 127 8.91 -1.10 -5.42
N LEU A 128 9.66 -1.19 -6.54
CA LEU A 128 11.05 -1.68 -6.54
C LEU A 128 11.95 -0.86 -5.60
N THR A 129 11.86 0.46 -5.65
CA THR A 129 12.64 1.35 -4.79
C THR A 129 12.13 1.32 -3.34
N ALA A 130 10.83 1.14 -3.13
CA ALA A 130 10.25 1.05 -1.79
C ALA A 130 10.58 -0.24 -1.04
N ILE A 131 10.80 -1.37 -1.74
CA ILE A 131 11.22 -2.64 -1.13
C ILE A 131 12.50 -2.48 -0.30
N THR A 132 13.39 -1.56 -0.69
CA THR A 132 14.62 -1.27 0.09
C THR A 132 14.31 -0.91 1.55
N GLN A 133 13.23 -0.16 1.81
CA GLN A 133 12.81 0.19 3.17
C GLN A 133 12.36 -1.03 3.96
N LEU A 134 11.62 -1.94 3.31
CA LEU A 134 11.14 -3.18 3.93
C LEU A 134 12.30 -4.09 4.33
N VAL A 135 13.28 -4.24 3.43
CA VAL A 135 14.46 -5.08 3.63
C VAL A 135 15.31 -4.56 4.79
N HIS A 136 15.51 -3.24 4.89
CA HIS A 136 16.26 -2.65 6.00
C HIS A 136 15.58 -2.85 7.37
N HIS A 137 14.25 -2.94 7.39
CA HIS A 137 13.47 -3.28 8.59
C HIS A 137 13.38 -4.79 8.88
N GLY A 138 13.97 -5.64 8.03
CA GLY A 138 13.90 -7.10 8.17
C GLY A 138 12.51 -7.68 7.87
N MET A 139 11.65 -6.94 7.20
CA MET A 139 10.28 -7.38 6.85
C MET A 139 10.31 -8.39 5.70
N VAL A 140 9.31 -9.27 5.65
CA VAL A 140 9.16 -10.24 4.57
C VAL A 140 8.31 -9.63 3.46
N PHE A 141 8.91 -9.26 2.34
CA PHE A 141 8.14 -8.74 1.21
C PHE A 141 7.26 -9.84 0.60
N VAL A 142 5.95 -9.59 0.55
CA VAL A 142 4.94 -10.47 -0.05
C VAL A 142 4.43 -9.80 -1.34
N PRO A 143 4.98 -10.18 -2.51
CA PRO A 143 4.49 -9.68 -3.79
C PRO A 143 3.13 -10.31 -4.16
N VAL A 144 2.43 -9.72 -5.11
CA VAL A 144 1.27 -10.36 -5.75
C VAL A 144 1.74 -11.54 -6.62
N GLY A 145 2.88 -11.37 -7.31
CA GLY A 145 3.30 -12.28 -8.36
C GLY A 145 2.25 -12.39 -9.47
N TYR A 146 2.15 -13.55 -10.10
CA TYR A 146 1.12 -13.86 -11.09
C TYR A 146 -0.13 -14.53 -10.47
N THR A 147 -0.31 -14.43 -9.16
CA THR A 147 -1.37 -15.17 -8.43
C THR A 147 -2.79 -14.69 -8.76
N PHE A 148 -2.94 -13.52 -9.41
CA PHE A 148 -4.22 -13.04 -9.94
C PHE A 148 -4.59 -13.65 -11.32
N GLY A 149 -3.85 -14.68 -11.75
CA GLY A 149 -4.21 -15.52 -12.90
C GLY A 149 -4.28 -14.74 -14.22
N ALA A 150 -5.31 -15.02 -15.01
CA ALA A 150 -5.50 -14.41 -16.34
C ALA A 150 -5.51 -12.87 -16.31
N GLY A 151 -5.95 -12.26 -15.20
CA GLY A 151 -5.94 -10.80 -15.04
C GLY A 151 -4.54 -10.17 -14.96
N MET A 152 -3.48 -10.96 -14.86
CA MET A 152 -2.07 -10.52 -14.98
C MET A 152 -1.54 -10.58 -16.42
N PHE A 153 -2.26 -11.23 -17.32
CA PHE A 153 -1.93 -11.37 -18.75
C PHE A 153 -2.87 -10.56 -19.65
N GLU A 154 -3.69 -9.68 -19.07
CA GLU A 154 -4.58 -8.77 -19.80
C GLU A 154 -3.75 -7.77 -20.62
N MET A 155 -4.06 -7.66 -21.91
CA MET A 155 -3.33 -6.81 -22.87
C MET A 155 -4.25 -5.90 -23.69
N GLU A 156 -5.57 -6.10 -23.64
CA GLU A 156 -6.56 -5.33 -24.40
C GLU A 156 -6.99 -4.05 -23.66
N LYS A 157 -6.94 -4.07 -22.31
CA LYS A 157 -7.35 -2.94 -21.46
C LYS A 157 -6.17 -2.37 -20.69
N VAL A 158 -6.03 -1.04 -20.73
CA VAL A 158 -5.03 -0.33 -19.91
C VAL A 158 -5.34 -0.53 -18.42
N LYS A 159 -4.42 -1.20 -17.72
CA LYS A 159 -4.53 -1.59 -16.32
C LYS A 159 -3.20 -1.37 -15.58
N GLY A 160 -3.27 -0.74 -14.41
CA GLY A 160 -2.14 -0.62 -13.49
C GLY A 160 -1.91 -1.88 -12.67
N GLY A 161 -0.83 -1.86 -11.90
CA GLY A 161 -0.36 -2.98 -11.11
C GLY A 161 0.62 -3.87 -11.86
N SER A 162 1.37 -4.63 -11.09
CA SER A 162 2.45 -5.48 -11.58
C SER A 162 2.60 -6.67 -10.62
N PRO A 163 3.50 -7.63 -10.91
CA PRO A 163 3.83 -8.68 -9.95
C PRO A 163 4.30 -8.14 -8.58
N TYR A 164 4.80 -6.91 -8.50
CA TYR A 164 5.23 -6.28 -7.25
C TYR A 164 4.06 -5.85 -6.34
N GLY A 165 2.86 -5.64 -6.89
CA GLY A 165 1.75 -5.03 -6.14
C GLY A 165 0.59 -4.57 -7.03
N ALA A 166 -0.59 -4.41 -6.44
CA ALA A 166 -1.70 -3.75 -7.10
C ALA A 166 -1.36 -2.28 -7.38
N GLY A 167 -1.85 -1.78 -8.51
CA GLY A 167 -1.61 -0.42 -8.93
C GLY A 167 -2.75 0.13 -9.78
N THR A 168 -2.80 1.45 -9.90
CA THR A 168 -3.79 2.14 -10.73
C THR A 168 -3.17 3.31 -11.49
N TYR A 169 -3.75 3.66 -12.64
CA TYR A 169 -3.42 4.89 -13.36
C TYR A 169 -4.40 6.01 -13.02
N ALA A 170 -3.86 7.17 -12.63
CA ALA A 170 -4.61 8.40 -12.41
C ALA A 170 -4.72 9.26 -13.68
N GLY A 171 -3.89 9.03 -14.70
CA GLY A 171 -3.88 9.88 -15.91
C GLY A 171 -3.48 11.32 -15.58
N ASP A 172 -4.32 12.25 -16.00
CA ASP A 172 -4.28 13.69 -15.63
C ASP A 172 -4.85 13.98 -14.23
N GLY A 173 -5.21 12.94 -13.47
CA GLY A 173 -5.88 13.03 -12.17
C GLY A 173 -7.37 12.73 -12.24
N THR A 174 -7.96 12.66 -13.43
CA THR A 174 -9.40 12.38 -13.59
C THR A 174 -9.72 10.88 -13.69
N ARG A 175 -8.80 10.06 -14.23
CA ARG A 175 -9.00 8.61 -14.38
C ARG A 175 -9.07 7.94 -13.02
N GLN A 176 -10.16 7.22 -12.77
CA GLN A 176 -10.36 6.46 -11.55
C GLN A 176 -9.88 5.01 -11.69
N PRO A 177 -9.60 4.31 -10.57
CA PRO A 177 -9.28 2.89 -10.61
C PRO A 177 -10.34 2.09 -11.38
N SER A 178 -9.90 1.30 -12.35
CA SER A 178 -10.80 0.46 -13.14
C SER A 178 -11.27 -0.76 -12.34
N ALA A 179 -12.33 -1.42 -12.78
CA ALA A 179 -12.79 -2.66 -12.16
C ALA A 179 -11.68 -3.72 -12.05
N LEU A 180 -10.87 -3.88 -13.11
CA LEU A 180 -9.78 -4.85 -13.13
C LEU A 180 -8.61 -4.49 -12.19
N GLU A 181 -8.38 -3.19 -11.95
CA GLU A 181 -7.40 -2.71 -10.96
C GLU A 181 -7.92 -2.94 -9.54
N LEU A 182 -9.21 -2.73 -9.31
CA LEU A 182 -9.88 -3.01 -8.03
C LEU A 182 -9.93 -4.50 -7.72
N GLU A 183 -10.22 -5.36 -8.70
CA GLU A 183 -10.17 -6.82 -8.53
C GLU A 183 -8.76 -7.30 -8.15
N LEU A 184 -7.72 -6.73 -8.76
CA LEU A 184 -6.34 -7.01 -8.39
C LEU A 184 -6.03 -6.55 -6.96
N ALA A 185 -6.53 -5.38 -6.55
CA ALA A 185 -6.39 -4.85 -5.20
C ALA A 185 -7.08 -5.75 -4.15
N PHE A 186 -8.30 -6.20 -4.44
CA PHE A 186 -9.00 -7.20 -3.62
C PHE A 186 -8.19 -8.49 -3.51
N HIS A 187 -7.70 -9.01 -4.64
CA HIS A 187 -6.90 -10.21 -4.69
C HIS A 187 -5.61 -10.08 -3.86
N GLN A 188 -4.88 -8.97 -3.99
CA GLN A 188 -3.70 -8.71 -3.18
C GLN A 188 -4.02 -8.75 -1.69
N GLY A 189 -5.08 -8.07 -1.25
CA GLY A 189 -5.49 -8.07 0.15
C GLY A 189 -5.77 -9.49 0.68
N LYS A 190 -6.56 -10.27 -0.07
CA LYS A 190 -6.89 -11.65 0.30
C LYS A 190 -5.66 -12.56 0.32
N TYR A 191 -4.82 -12.48 -0.71
CA TYR A 191 -3.60 -13.27 -0.82
C TYR A 191 -2.63 -12.95 0.32
N PHE A 192 -2.37 -11.67 0.56
CA PHE A 192 -1.51 -11.17 1.63
C PHE A 192 -2.01 -11.61 3.00
N ALA A 193 -3.31 -11.46 3.29
CA ALA A 193 -3.91 -11.87 4.55
C ALA A 193 -3.71 -13.37 4.84
N GLY A 194 -3.82 -14.21 3.82
CA GLY A 194 -3.54 -15.65 3.95
C GLY A 194 -2.09 -15.96 4.32
N ILE A 195 -1.13 -15.17 3.82
CA ILE A 195 0.28 -15.29 4.19
C ILE A 195 0.52 -14.75 5.61
N ALA A 196 -0.02 -13.57 5.94
CA ALA A 196 0.11 -12.98 7.27
C ALA A 196 -0.44 -13.90 8.37
N LYS A 197 -1.60 -14.53 8.13
CA LYS A 197 -2.16 -15.52 9.06
C LYS A 197 -1.27 -16.74 9.27
N LYS A 198 -0.55 -17.20 8.23
CA LYS A 198 0.38 -18.34 8.32
C LYS A 198 1.67 -18.00 9.05
N LEU A 199 2.16 -16.77 8.89
CA LEU A 199 3.40 -16.29 9.53
C LEU A 199 3.15 -15.79 10.97
N LYS A 200 1.89 -15.60 11.36
CA LYS A 200 1.56 -15.23 12.74
C LYS A 200 2.02 -16.33 13.71
N GLY A 201 2.95 -15.98 14.59
CA GLY A 201 3.52 -16.88 15.60
C GLY A 201 4.77 -17.65 15.17
N THR A 202 5.31 -17.40 13.97
CA THR A 202 6.61 -17.94 13.53
C THR A 202 7.78 -16.96 13.70
N ALA A 203 7.46 -15.70 14.03
CA ALA A 203 8.42 -14.63 14.31
C ALA A 203 8.57 -14.41 15.82
#